data_AF-A0A8J3ZM42-F1
#
_entry.id   AF-A0A8J3ZM42-F1
#
_cell.length_a   1.000
_cell.length_b   1.000
_cell.length_c   1.000
_cell.angle_alpha   90.00
_cell.angle_beta   90.00
_cell.angle_gamma   90.00
#
_symmetry.space_group_name_H-M   'P 1'
#
loop_
_entity.id
_entity.type
_entity.pdbx_description
1 polymer ?
#
loop_
_entity_poly.entity_id
_entity_poly.type
_entity_poly.pdbx_seq_one_letter_code
_entity_poly.pdbx_strand_id
1 'polypeptide(L)'
;MKTLVLVAVVAGTLGTAGYTEVAAVAKVDTIGVYRASDRQVFLRTTLGSGAGDVPGFSPVGAATDVPVVGDWNGDGVDSLGYFRPSDASFHLRNALDGAGPPDVSFTAAEFARAGDVPVAGDWDGDGRDTVGTYRPSDHMFRLRDALGDGPPSYPAFASGQAGDVPVAGDWDGDGRDSVGVFRTGTGNFHLRNARNSGASDYAFDHPAANPNDSPVTGDWDGDGRDTAGVLRAGTNMYTLLRANTATAATHPTFAYGRPGDRPLAGDWRLDVTAPTPAQLGAAYGFYVDPDSNPMLWVNANPGDSRAATIRAAVANRPMGRWFGEWSGDIGTAVTAYVSAALARGPLGQVPVLVAYNVPNRDCGGASGGGAADAAAYRVWISAFAAGIGDRPAVVVLEPDGVAQLSCLPDEQTRQQRRELLTYAAQQLRTRAPRAWVYLDGGNATWIPAGTMADWLVSAGVTETRGFSVNVSNFYPTAQSVAYANDVTGHLGDRHGFGARFVVDTSRNGSTNPVTPGEWCNPPGRKIGRPSTVDAAPAEMTLWLKIPGDSDGPCGTAPGVPAGTFSPALAMNLINGV
;
A
#
# COMPACT_ATOMS: atom_id res chain seq x y z
N MET A 1 -0.72 -33.39 -6.77
CA MET A 1 -0.40 -34.26 -5.61
C MET A 1 -0.55 -33.41 -4.36
N LYS A 2 -1.53 -33.72 -3.50
CA LYS A 2 -1.77 -32.99 -2.24
C LYS A 2 -0.87 -33.62 -1.17
N THR A 3 0.01 -32.82 -0.57
CA THR A 3 0.83 -33.27 0.56
C THR A 3 0.11 -32.95 1.86
N LEU A 4 -0.41 -33.99 2.52
CA LEU A 4 -0.83 -33.94 3.93
C LEU A 4 0.42 -33.91 4.81
N VAL A 5 0.50 -32.97 5.75
CA VAL A 5 1.42 -33.06 6.88
C VAL A 5 0.60 -33.32 8.14
N LEU A 6 0.82 -34.50 8.73
CA LEU A 6 0.21 -34.98 9.95
C LEU A 6 0.96 -34.38 11.14
N VAL A 7 0.30 -33.61 12.01
CA VAL A 7 0.83 -33.22 13.32
C VAL A 7 0.10 -34.01 14.39
N ALA A 8 0.84 -34.88 15.09
CA ALA A 8 0.35 -35.63 16.24
C ALA A 8 0.13 -34.67 17.43
N VAL A 9 -1.12 -34.58 17.89
CA VAL A 9 -1.48 -33.87 19.14
C VAL A 9 -1.38 -34.87 20.29
N VAL A 10 -0.47 -34.61 21.24
CA VAL A 10 -0.49 -35.25 22.56
C VAL A 10 -1.58 -34.56 23.39
N ALA A 11 -2.51 -35.35 23.90
CA ALA A 11 -3.73 -34.93 24.59
C ALA A 11 -3.45 -34.16 25.89
N GLY A 12 -4.11 -33.00 26.03
CA GLY A 12 -4.19 -32.23 27.27
C GLY A 12 -5.18 -31.08 27.10
N THR A 13 -6.39 -31.27 27.61
CA THR A 13 -7.56 -30.40 27.51
C THR A 13 -7.29 -28.92 27.77
N LEU A 14 -7.49 -28.08 26.75
CA LEU A 14 -7.80 -26.65 26.89
C LEU A 14 -9.06 -26.36 26.08
N GLY A 15 -10.00 -25.67 26.72
CA GLY A 15 -11.34 -25.40 26.22
C GLY A 15 -11.33 -24.70 24.85
N THR A 16 -12.28 -25.10 24.02
CA THR A 16 -12.59 -24.48 22.73
C THR A 16 -13.02 -23.03 22.94
N ALA A 17 -12.08 -22.09 22.88
CA ALA A 17 -12.38 -20.76 22.41
C ALA A 17 -12.62 -20.89 20.90
N GLY A 18 -13.90 -20.86 20.52
CA GLY A 18 -14.28 -20.80 19.11
C GLY A 18 -13.72 -19.51 18.52
N TYR A 19 -12.68 -19.63 17.70
CA TYR A 19 -12.29 -18.56 16.80
C TYR A 19 -13.19 -18.71 15.58
N THR A 20 -14.21 -17.86 15.49
CA THR A 20 -14.86 -17.58 14.21
C THR A 20 -13.80 -17.01 13.29
N GLU A 21 -13.54 -17.73 12.21
CA GLU A 21 -12.80 -17.27 11.05
C GLU A 21 -13.36 -15.89 10.67
N VAL A 22 -12.56 -14.83 10.82
CA VAL A 22 -12.87 -13.56 10.15
C VAL A 22 -12.35 -13.78 8.74
N ALA A 23 -13.26 -14.09 7.82
CA ALA A 23 -12.96 -14.16 6.41
C ALA A 23 -12.17 -12.91 6.00
N ALA A 24 -11.16 -13.06 5.14
CA ALA A 24 -10.59 -11.92 4.43
C ALA A 24 -11.78 -11.13 3.87
N VAL A 25 -11.89 -9.85 4.21
CA VAL A 25 -12.94 -9.01 3.64
C VAL A 25 -12.59 -8.91 2.17
N ALA A 26 -13.35 -9.60 1.34
CA ALA A 26 -13.18 -9.53 -0.10
C ALA A 26 -13.41 -8.10 -0.57
N LYS A 27 -12.71 -7.69 -1.64
CA LYS A 27 -13.08 -6.50 -2.42
C LYS A 27 -14.55 -6.70 -2.80
N VAL A 28 -15.42 -5.75 -2.42
CA VAL A 28 -16.86 -5.87 -2.75
C VAL A 28 -17.25 -4.62 -3.50
N ASP A 29 -17.60 -4.79 -4.76
CA ASP A 29 -18.11 -3.71 -5.55
C ASP A 29 -19.48 -3.28 -5.07
N THR A 30 -19.67 -1.97 -5.15
CA THR A 30 -20.93 -1.34 -4.82
C THR A 30 -21.33 -0.39 -5.93
N ILE A 31 -22.34 0.43 -5.70
CA ILE A 31 -23.07 1.10 -6.78
C ILE A 31 -22.88 2.60 -6.72
N GLY A 32 -22.90 3.21 -7.89
CA GLY A 32 -22.91 4.64 -8.05
C GLY A 32 -23.76 5.05 -9.23
N VAL A 33 -24.04 6.34 -9.34
CA VAL A 33 -24.66 6.91 -10.53
C VAL A 33 -23.98 8.20 -10.96
N TYR A 34 -23.84 8.36 -12.28
CA TYR A 34 -23.47 9.63 -12.91
C TYR A 34 -24.71 10.33 -13.47
N ARG A 35 -24.93 11.57 -13.03
CA ARG A 35 -25.99 12.44 -13.52
C ARG A 35 -25.44 13.40 -14.56
N ALA A 36 -25.81 13.16 -15.82
CA ALA A 36 -25.31 13.98 -16.94
C ALA A 36 -25.84 15.43 -16.92
N SER A 37 -27.01 15.69 -16.34
CA SER A 37 -27.63 17.03 -16.38
C SER A 37 -26.84 18.10 -15.60
N ASP A 38 -26.17 17.71 -14.52
CA ASP A 38 -25.37 18.58 -13.67
C ASP A 38 -23.92 18.10 -13.52
N ARG A 39 -23.56 16.99 -14.17
CA ARG A 39 -22.24 16.33 -14.15
C ARG A 39 -21.82 15.86 -12.76
N GLN A 40 -22.78 15.47 -11.93
CA GLN A 40 -22.51 15.01 -10.57
C GLN A 40 -22.46 13.49 -10.48
N VAL A 41 -21.60 12.99 -9.60
CA VAL A 41 -21.53 11.57 -9.25
C VAL A 41 -22.07 11.37 -7.84
N PHE A 42 -22.88 10.33 -7.66
CA PHE A 42 -23.41 9.91 -6.37
C PHE A 42 -23.03 8.45 -6.14
N LEU A 43 -22.06 8.21 -5.27
CA LEU A 43 -21.53 6.88 -4.97
C LEU A 43 -22.08 6.36 -3.64
N ARG A 44 -22.20 5.03 -3.51
CA ARG A 44 -22.74 4.38 -2.32
C ARG A 44 -21.95 3.14 -1.93
N THR A 45 -21.41 3.07 -0.71
CA THR A 45 -20.62 1.93 -0.20
C THR A 45 -21.44 0.69 0.15
N THR A 46 -22.74 0.66 -0.17
CA THR A 46 -23.64 -0.45 0.14
C THR A 46 -24.62 -0.69 -1.01
N LEU A 47 -24.98 -1.96 -1.22
CA LEU A 47 -26.04 -2.34 -2.15
C LEU A 47 -27.41 -2.03 -1.53
N GLY A 48 -27.97 -0.86 -1.87
CA GLY A 48 -29.26 -0.46 -1.33
C GLY A 48 -29.72 0.92 -1.78
N SER A 49 -30.95 1.26 -1.41
CA SER A 49 -31.51 2.59 -1.62
C SER A 49 -30.97 3.61 -0.63
N GLY A 50 -31.03 4.90 -0.98
CA GLY A 50 -30.71 6.01 -0.09
C GLY A 50 -29.98 7.14 -0.80
N ALA A 51 -29.41 8.07 -0.03
CA ALA A 51 -28.51 9.10 -0.55
C ALA A 51 -27.10 8.51 -0.80
N GLY A 52 -26.32 9.13 -1.68
CA GLY A 52 -24.89 8.81 -1.78
C GLY A 52 -24.17 9.08 -0.47
N ASP A 53 -23.27 8.17 -0.08
CA ASP A 53 -22.55 8.20 1.21
C ASP A 53 -21.03 8.32 1.05
N VAL A 54 -20.54 8.36 -0.19
CA VAL A 54 -19.14 8.64 -0.53
C VAL A 54 -19.06 10.02 -1.20
N PRO A 55 -18.08 10.87 -0.84
CA PRO A 55 -17.89 12.13 -1.54
C PRO A 55 -17.62 11.83 -3.04
N GLY A 56 -18.40 12.45 -3.91
CA GLY A 56 -18.35 12.21 -5.35
C GLY A 56 -17.79 13.41 -6.09
N PHE A 57 -17.22 13.17 -7.27
CA PHE A 57 -16.71 14.22 -8.14
C PHE A 57 -17.84 15.21 -8.54
N SER A 58 -17.59 16.52 -8.37
CA SER A 58 -18.58 17.55 -8.71
C SER A 58 -17.92 18.84 -9.23
N PRO A 59 -18.07 19.20 -10.53
CA PRO A 59 -18.59 18.42 -11.67
C PRO A 59 -17.52 17.57 -12.39
N VAL A 60 -17.88 16.39 -12.93
CA VAL A 60 -17.01 15.56 -13.78
C VAL A 60 -16.86 16.19 -15.16
N GLY A 61 -15.64 16.64 -15.47
CA GLY A 61 -15.27 17.11 -16.81
C GLY A 61 -16.22 18.12 -17.46
N ALA A 62 -16.18 18.17 -18.79
CA ALA A 62 -17.10 18.90 -19.64
C ALA A 62 -18.37 18.07 -19.94
N ALA A 63 -19.41 18.71 -20.48
CA ALA A 63 -20.71 18.07 -20.71
C ALA A 63 -20.68 16.85 -21.67
N THR A 64 -19.67 16.77 -22.52
CA THR A 64 -19.47 15.66 -23.49
C THR A 64 -18.52 14.58 -22.97
N ASP A 65 -17.90 14.79 -21.81
CA ASP A 65 -16.96 13.84 -21.24
C ASP A 65 -17.72 12.63 -20.67
N VAL A 66 -17.15 11.44 -20.83
CA VAL A 66 -17.76 10.18 -20.43
C VAL A 66 -17.06 9.70 -19.15
N PRO A 67 -17.78 9.44 -18.05
CA PRO A 67 -17.14 8.96 -16.83
C PRO A 67 -16.52 7.58 -17.04
N VAL A 68 -15.42 7.34 -16.35
CA VAL A 68 -14.75 6.05 -16.24
C VAL A 68 -14.35 5.83 -14.78
N VAL A 69 -14.29 4.59 -14.34
CA VAL A 69 -14.02 4.18 -12.96
C VAL A 69 -12.92 3.15 -12.96
N GLY A 70 -12.03 3.20 -11.98
CA GLY A 70 -11.02 2.18 -11.73
C GLY A 70 -10.10 2.55 -10.57
N ASP A 71 -9.40 1.56 -10.03
CA ASP A 71 -8.26 1.69 -9.12
C ASP A 71 -6.98 1.99 -9.91
N TRP A 72 -6.82 3.25 -10.29
CA TRP A 72 -5.70 3.70 -11.14
C TRP A 72 -4.33 3.58 -10.47
N ASN A 73 -4.27 3.56 -9.13
CA ASN A 73 -3.05 3.57 -8.33
C ASN A 73 -2.75 2.27 -7.61
N GLY A 74 -3.66 1.30 -7.63
CA GLY A 74 -3.52 -0.01 -7.03
C GLY A 74 -3.61 0.03 -5.50
N ASP A 75 -4.47 0.89 -4.95
CA ASP A 75 -4.70 0.98 -3.50
C ASP A 75 -5.93 0.19 -3.02
N GLY A 76 -6.57 -0.55 -3.93
CA GLY A 76 -7.78 -1.33 -3.71
C GLY A 76 -9.07 -0.53 -3.84
N VAL A 77 -9.00 0.78 -4.11
CA VAL A 77 -10.14 1.69 -4.09
C VAL A 77 -10.42 2.24 -5.48
N ASP A 78 -11.63 2.00 -5.96
CA ASP A 78 -12.08 2.53 -7.23
C ASP A 78 -12.29 4.04 -7.15
N SER A 79 -11.73 4.74 -8.12
CA SER A 79 -11.76 6.20 -8.18
C SER A 79 -12.21 6.71 -9.55
N LEU A 80 -12.57 7.99 -9.62
CA LEU A 80 -13.29 8.56 -10.76
C LEU A 80 -12.33 9.18 -11.79
N GLY A 81 -12.65 8.99 -13.06
CA GLY A 81 -12.03 9.69 -14.18
C GLY A 81 -13.05 10.06 -15.25
N TYR A 82 -12.57 10.65 -16.33
CA TYR A 82 -13.36 10.85 -17.53
C TYR A 82 -12.53 10.71 -18.82
N PHE A 83 -13.18 10.17 -19.85
CA PHE A 83 -12.70 10.20 -21.22
C PHE A 83 -13.30 11.39 -21.94
N ARG A 84 -12.47 12.18 -22.61
CA ARG A 84 -12.88 13.30 -23.46
C ARG A 84 -12.87 12.87 -24.93
N PRO A 85 -14.03 12.72 -25.58
CA PRO A 85 -14.06 12.25 -26.97
C PRO A 85 -13.50 13.25 -27.97
N SER A 86 -13.51 14.56 -27.68
CA SER A 86 -13.13 15.60 -28.64
C SER A 86 -11.65 15.57 -29.02
N ASP A 87 -10.79 15.12 -28.11
CA ASP A 87 -9.34 15.00 -28.30
C ASP A 87 -8.81 13.60 -27.96
N ALA A 88 -9.71 12.64 -27.67
CA ALA A 88 -9.39 11.27 -27.31
C ALA A 88 -8.43 11.17 -26.10
N SER A 89 -8.68 11.95 -25.05
CA SER A 89 -7.86 11.95 -23.83
C SER A 89 -8.56 11.33 -22.63
N PHE A 90 -7.78 10.70 -21.76
CA PHE A 90 -8.22 10.23 -20.44
C PHE A 90 -7.70 11.16 -19.36
N HIS A 91 -8.54 11.40 -18.35
CA HIS A 91 -8.25 12.24 -17.20
C HIS A 91 -8.72 11.51 -15.94
N LEU A 92 -7.77 10.99 -15.17
CA LEU A 92 -8.00 10.04 -14.09
C LEU A 92 -7.54 10.64 -12.77
N ARG A 93 -8.20 10.25 -11.68
CA ARG A 93 -7.96 10.81 -10.36
C ARG A 93 -8.01 9.72 -9.30
N ASN A 94 -7.03 9.71 -8.41
CA ASN A 94 -6.83 8.70 -7.37
C ASN A 94 -7.52 9.09 -6.04
N ALA A 95 -8.57 9.92 -6.11
CA ALA A 95 -9.21 10.49 -4.94
C ALA A 95 -10.72 10.68 -5.12
N LEU A 96 -11.48 10.25 -4.11
CA LEU A 96 -12.93 10.40 -3.98
C LEU A 96 -13.31 11.56 -3.05
N ASP A 97 -12.55 12.67 -3.02
CA ASP A 97 -12.85 13.83 -2.15
C ASP A 97 -13.76 14.89 -2.82
N GLY A 98 -14.16 14.65 -4.07
CA GLY A 98 -15.14 15.42 -4.81
C GLY A 98 -14.67 16.66 -5.59
N ALA A 99 -13.42 17.11 -5.46
CA ALA A 99 -12.90 18.20 -6.29
C ALA A 99 -11.37 18.20 -6.42
N GLY A 100 -10.84 18.40 -7.62
CA GLY A 100 -9.39 18.56 -7.86
C GLY A 100 -9.01 18.35 -9.33
N PRO A 101 -7.80 18.75 -9.74
CA PRO A 101 -7.28 18.37 -11.06
C PRO A 101 -7.11 16.84 -11.15
N PRO A 102 -7.13 16.27 -12.37
CA PRO A 102 -6.73 14.87 -12.57
C PRO A 102 -5.29 14.64 -12.12
N ASP A 103 -5.01 13.47 -11.52
CA ASP A 103 -3.66 13.02 -11.15
C ASP A 103 -2.90 12.49 -12.37
N VAL A 104 -3.63 11.86 -13.30
CA VAL A 104 -3.11 11.32 -14.54
C VAL A 104 -3.91 11.87 -15.71
N SER A 105 -3.22 12.34 -16.76
CA SER A 105 -3.86 12.81 -17.99
C SER A 105 -2.99 12.51 -19.19
N PHE A 106 -3.57 11.91 -20.23
CA PHE A 106 -2.83 11.51 -21.43
C PHE A 106 -3.74 11.40 -22.66
N THR A 107 -3.16 11.43 -23.85
CA THR A 107 -3.89 11.35 -25.11
C THR A 107 -3.80 9.93 -25.68
N ALA A 108 -4.95 9.26 -25.81
CA ALA A 108 -5.05 7.90 -26.31
C ALA A 108 -5.14 7.83 -27.85
N ALA A 109 -4.49 8.74 -28.60
CA ALA A 109 -4.69 8.89 -30.05
C ALA A 109 -4.40 7.62 -30.88
N GLU A 110 -3.58 6.72 -30.36
CA GLU A 110 -3.23 5.46 -31.04
C GLU A 110 -4.29 4.36 -30.88
N PHE A 111 -5.19 4.45 -29.89
CA PHE A 111 -6.22 3.44 -29.64
C PHE A 111 -7.64 3.98 -29.45
N ALA A 112 -7.82 5.28 -29.25
CA ALA A 112 -9.10 5.92 -29.05
C ALA A 112 -9.42 6.95 -30.15
N ARG A 113 -10.71 7.17 -30.38
CA ARG A 113 -11.25 8.18 -31.30
C ARG A 113 -12.53 8.78 -30.75
N ALA A 114 -12.94 9.92 -31.31
CA ALA A 114 -14.24 10.50 -31.05
C ALA A 114 -15.36 9.49 -31.36
N GLY A 115 -16.28 9.28 -30.42
CA GLY A 115 -17.38 8.31 -30.52
C GLY A 115 -17.06 6.93 -29.95
N ASP A 116 -15.81 6.67 -29.53
CA ASP A 116 -15.48 5.46 -28.78
C ASP A 116 -16.06 5.54 -27.36
N VAL A 117 -16.42 4.38 -26.81
CA VAL A 117 -16.92 4.22 -25.44
C VAL A 117 -15.76 3.75 -24.56
N PRO A 118 -15.42 4.45 -23.46
CA PRO A 118 -14.34 4.01 -22.58
C PRO A 118 -14.75 2.77 -21.79
N VAL A 119 -13.75 1.93 -21.50
CA VAL A 119 -13.80 0.83 -20.53
C VAL A 119 -12.55 0.88 -19.66
N ALA A 120 -12.61 0.28 -18.48
CA ALA A 120 -11.49 0.17 -17.57
C ALA A 120 -11.49 -1.19 -16.88
N GLY A 121 -10.32 -1.60 -16.41
CA GLY A 121 -10.09 -2.85 -15.68
C GLY A 121 -8.61 -3.21 -15.59
N ASP A 122 -8.30 -4.16 -14.72
CA ASP A 122 -6.98 -4.76 -14.49
C ASP A 122 -6.73 -5.86 -15.53
N TRP A 123 -6.38 -5.45 -16.74
CA TRP A 123 -6.23 -6.38 -17.87
C TRP A 123 -5.08 -7.39 -17.68
N ASP A 124 -4.02 -7.02 -16.95
CA ASP A 124 -2.79 -7.81 -16.81
C ASP A 124 -2.58 -8.44 -15.42
N GLY A 125 -3.48 -8.17 -14.47
CA GLY A 125 -3.54 -8.77 -13.15
C GLY A 125 -2.50 -8.22 -12.19
N ASP A 126 -2.08 -6.96 -12.36
CA ASP A 126 -1.08 -6.31 -11.52
C ASP A 126 -1.70 -5.59 -10.30
N GLY A 127 -3.03 -5.62 -10.19
CA GLY A 127 -3.82 -4.97 -9.16
C GLY A 127 -4.14 -3.51 -9.45
N ARG A 128 -3.87 -3.00 -10.67
CA ARG A 128 -4.21 -1.63 -11.09
C ARG A 128 -5.14 -1.66 -12.29
N ASP A 129 -6.18 -0.84 -12.21
CA ASP A 129 -7.01 -0.62 -13.37
C ASP A 129 -6.31 0.27 -14.37
N THR A 130 -6.46 -0.11 -15.63
CA THR A 130 -6.02 0.67 -16.78
C THR A 130 -7.18 0.85 -17.74
N VAL A 131 -6.94 1.48 -18.89
CA VAL A 131 -8.03 1.95 -19.75
C VAL A 131 -8.06 1.23 -21.10
N GLY A 132 -9.24 1.24 -21.70
CA GLY A 132 -9.45 0.82 -23.07
C GLY A 132 -10.62 1.54 -23.70
N THR A 133 -10.89 1.20 -24.96
CA THR A 133 -12.04 1.70 -25.69
C THR A 133 -12.74 0.60 -26.48
N TYR A 134 -14.06 0.71 -26.57
CA TYR A 134 -14.89 0.00 -27.52
C TYR A 134 -15.35 0.97 -28.59
N ARG A 135 -15.16 0.63 -29.87
CA ARG A 135 -15.61 1.47 -30.98
C ARG A 135 -16.91 0.92 -31.58
N PRO A 136 -18.06 1.60 -31.40
CA PRO A 136 -19.34 1.10 -31.90
C PRO A 136 -19.42 0.93 -33.42
N SER A 137 -18.61 1.67 -34.19
CA SER A 137 -18.63 1.61 -35.65
C SER A 137 -17.95 0.38 -36.25
N ASP A 138 -17.05 -0.28 -35.50
CA ASP A 138 -16.35 -1.48 -35.95
C ASP A 138 -16.48 -2.68 -34.98
N HIS A 139 -17.14 -2.48 -33.84
CA HIS A 139 -17.39 -3.48 -32.81
C HIS A 139 -16.10 -4.06 -32.20
N MET A 140 -15.00 -3.29 -32.20
CA MET A 140 -13.72 -3.74 -31.67
C MET A 140 -13.35 -3.06 -30.36
N PHE A 141 -12.81 -3.87 -29.44
CA PHE A 141 -12.13 -3.45 -28.22
C PHE A 141 -10.65 -3.16 -28.49
N ARG A 142 -10.12 -2.17 -27.77
CA ARG A 142 -8.71 -1.77 -27.77
C ARG A 142 -8.30 -1.49 -26.33
N LEU A 143 -7.50 -2.38 -25.76
CA LEU A 143 -7.14 -2.37 -24.33
C LEU A 143 -5.65 -2.09 -24.16
N ARG A 144 -5.28 -1.46 -23.05
CA ARG A 144 -3.90 -1.05 -22.77
C ARG A 144 -3.59 -1.19 -21.28
N ASP A 145 -2.57 -1.96 -20.95
CA ASP A 145 -2.10 -2.23 -19.57
C ASP A 145 -1.28 -1.07 -18.97
N ALA A 146 -1.47 0.16 -19.45
CA ALA A 146 -0.70 1.31 -19.00
C ALA A 146 -1.47 2.62 -19.12
N LEU A 147 -1.39 3.45 -18.08
CA LEU A 147 -1.94 4.80 -18.05
C LEU A 147 -0.98 5.79 -18.71
N GLY A 148 -1.04 5.89 -20.03
CA GLY A 148 -0.22 6.82 -20.82
C GLY A 148 -0.38 6.64 -22.33
N ASP A 149 0.22 7.54 -23.11
CA ASP A 149 0.22 7.46 -24.57
C ASP A 149 0.87 6.16 -25.07
N GLY A 150 0.43 5.64 -26.21
CA GLY A 150 0.97 4.42 -26.83
C GLY A 150 -0.10 3.56 -27.51
N PRO A 151 0.30 2.54 -28.30
CA PRO A 151 -0.61 1.60 -28.94
C PRO A 151 -1.35 0.70 -27.92
N PRO A 152 -2.44 0.02 -28.32
CA PRO A 152 -3.06 -0.97 -27.44
C PRO A 152 -2.10 -2.14 -27.14
N SER A 153 -2.15 -2.68 -25.92
CA SER A 153 -1.33 -3.82 -25.49
C SER A 153 -1.74 -5.13 -26.18
N TYR A 154 -3.00 -5.22 -26.57
CA TYR A 154 -3.57 -6.39 -27.24
C TYR A 154 -3.96 -6.03 -28.67
N PRO A 155 -3.86 -6.97 -29.64
CA PRO A 155 -4.43 -6.77 -30.96
C PRO A 155 -5.92 -6.42 -30.84
N ALA A 156 -6.36 -5.35 -31.51
CA ALA A 156 -7.77 -4.96 -31.49
C ALA A 156 -8.64 -6.16 -31.91
N PHE A 157 -9.70 -6.42 -31.14
CA PHE A 157 -10.47 -7.64 -31.28
C PHE A 157 -11.98 -7.38 -31.24
N ALA A 158 -12.73 -8.18 -31.99
CA ALA A 158 -14.16 -7.98 -32.16
C ALA A 158 -14.94 -8.65 -31.03
N SER A 159 -15.96 -7.95 -30.51
CA SER A 159 -16.97 -8.50 -29.62
C SER A 159 -18.27 -7.70 -29.74
N GLY A 160 -19.38 -8.43 -29.84
CA GLY A 160 -20.71 -7.85 -30.03
C GLY A 160 -21.04 -7.41 -31.46
N GLN A 161 -22.11 -6.63 -31.57
CA GLN A 161 -22.65 -6.10 -32.81
C GLN A 161 -23.19 -4.67 -32.62
N ALA A 162 -23.76 -4.09 -33.68
CA ALA A 162 -24.31 -2.74 -33.64
C ALA A 162 -25.38 -2.58 -32.54
N GLY A 163 -25.19 -1.59 -31.66
CA GLY A 163 -26.09 -1.27 -30.56
C GLY A 163 -25.79 -2.01 -29.24
N ASP A 164 -24.82 -2.93 -29.23
CA ASP A 164 -24.36 -3.55 -28.00
C ASP A 164 -23.55 -2.54 -27.16
N VAL A 165 -23.68 -2.62 -25.83
CA VAL A 165 -23.00 -1.75 -24.86
C VAL A 165 -21.84 -2.51 -24.22
N PRO A 166 -20.61 -1.96 -24.18
CA PRO A 166 -19.46 -2.67 -23.61
C PRO A 166 -19.54 -2.75 -22.08
N VAL A 167 -19.01 -3.84 -21.52
CA VAL A 167 -18.78 -4.06 -20.09
C VAL A 167 -17.41 -4.70 -19.87
N ALA A 168 -16.87 -4.58 -18.65
CA ALA A 168 -15.59 -5.16 -18.25
C ALA A 168 -15.70 -5.79 -16.85
N GLY A 169 -14.83 -6.76 -16.59
CA GLY A 169 -14.73 -7.46 -15.31
C GLY A 169 -14.02 -8.83 -15.40
N ASP A 170 -13.69 -9.38 -14.25
CA ASP A 170 -13.11 -10.70 -13.99
C ASP A 170 -14.25 -11.73 -13.84
N TRP A 171 -14.66 -12.32 -14.96
CA TRP A 171 -15.81 -13.24 -14.97
C TRP A 171 -15.51 -14.63 -14.37
N ASP A 172 -14.24 -15.03 -14.24
CA ASP A 172 -13.84 -16.36 -13.79
C ASP A 172 -13.00 -16.41 -12.51
N GLY A 173 -12.65 -15.25 -11.97
CA GLY A 173 -11.97 -15.06 -10.69
C GLY A 173 -10.48 -15.35 -10.78
N ASP A 174 -9.86 -15.10 -11.93
CA ASP A 174 -8.43 -15.31 -12.13
C ASP A 174 -7.56 -14.09 -11.73
N GLY A 175 -8.21 -13.02 -11.29
CA GLY A 175 -7.62 -11.75 -10.91
C GLY A 175 -7.30 -10.84 -12.09
N ARG A 176 -7.86 -11.09 -13.28
CA ARG A 176 -7.66 -10.26 -14.47
C ARG A 176 -8.98 -9.91 -15.13
N ASP A 177 -9.19 -8.62 -15.34
CA ASP A 177 -10.35 -8.16 -16.05
C ASP A 177 -10.29 -8.50 -17.54
N SER A 178 -11.47 -8.79 -18.06
CA SER A 178 -11.70 -9.03 -19.47
C SER A 178 -12.93 -8.24 -19.92
N VAL A 179 -13.48 -8.54 -21.09
CA VAL A 179 -14.54 -7.72 -21.68
C VAL A 179 -15.74 -8.53 -22.08
N GLY A 180 -16.87 -7.84 -22.14
CA GLY A 180 -18.12 -8.37 -22.65
C GLY A 180 -18.97 -7.28 -23.28
N VAL A 181 -20.13 -7.68 -23.75
CA VAL A 181 -21.14 -6.74 -24.23
C VAL A 181 -22.53 -7.10 -23.71
N PHE A 182 -23.36 -6.08 -23.50
CA PHE A 182 -24.77 -6.19 -23.23
C PHE A 182 -25.58 -5.80 -24.48
N ARG A 183 -26.44 -6.71 -24.93
CA ARG A 183 -27.29 -6.49 -26.09
C ARG A 183 -28.56 -5.73 -25.71
N THR A 184 -28.60 -4.46 -26.10
CA THR A 184 -29.79 -3.63 -25.93
C THR A 184 -30.94 -4.20 -26.79
N GLY A 185 -32.09 -4.44 -26.18
CA GLY A 185 -33.28 -5.00 -26.84
C GLY A 185 -33.62 -6.45 -26.45
N THR A 186 -32.63 -7.34 -26.37
CA THR A 186 -32.87 -8.72 -25.87
C THR A 186 -32.49 -8.89 -24.40
N GLY A 187 -31.66 -8.00 -23.85
CA GLY A 187 -31.22 -8.11 -22.46
C GLY A 187 -30.17 -9.20 -22.23
N ASN A 188 -29.45 -9.58 -23.29
CA ASN A 188 -28.47 -10.67 -23.26
C ASN A 188 -27.06 -10.14 -22.96
N PHE A 189 -26.33 -10.83 -22.08
CA PHE A 189 -24.91 -10.60 -21.84
C PHE A 189 -24.07 -11.63 -22.59
N HIS A 190 -23.00 -11.14 -23.23
CA HIS A 190 -21.98 -11.92 -23.91
C HIS A 190 -20.62 -11.58 -23.29
N LEU A 191 -20.11 -12.43 -22.40
CA LEU A 191 -18.88 -12.21 -21.63
C LEU A 191 -17.80 -13.19 -22.08
N ARG A 192 -16.55 -12.74 -22.12
CA ARG A 192 -15.42 -13.54 -22.57
C ARG A 192 -14.22 -13.29 -21.66
N ASN A 193 -13.63 -14.37 -21.13
CA ASN A 193 -12.52 -14.30 -20.19
C ASN A 193 -11.20 -13.92 -20.90
N ALA A 194 -11.10 -14.23 -22.20
CA ALA A 194 -9.93 -13.87 -23.01
C ALA A 194 -10.06 -12.48 -23.66
N ARG A 195 -8.97 -11.69 -23.60
CA ARG A 195 -8.81 -10.38 -24.25
C ARG A 195 -8.47 -10.50 -25.75
N ASN A 196 -9.25 -11.31 -26.48
CA ASN A 196 -9.08 -11.54 -27.92
C ASN A 196 -10.43 -11.90 -28.58
N SER A 197 -10.44 -12.03 -29.92
CA SER A 197 -11.65 -12.42 -30.67
C SER A 197 -12.01 -13.88 -30.40
N GLY A 198 -13.31 -14.18 -30.31
CA GLY A 198 -13.82 -15.55 -30.24
C GLY A 198 -15.24 -15.63 -29.66
N ALA A 199 -15.71 -16.85 -29.39
CA ALA A 199 -17.03 -17.09 -28.80
C ALA A 199 -17.09 -16.62 -27.34
N SER A 200 -18.25 -16.18 -26.86
CA SER A 200 -18.42 -15.85 -25.44
C SER A 200 -18.28 -17.10 -24.57
N ASP A 201 -17.61 -16.96 -23.43
CA ASP A 201 -17.54 -18.00 -22.39
C ASP A 201 -18.87 -18.04 -21.61
N TYR A 202 -19.50 -16.87 -21.42
CA TYR A 202 -20.84 -16.74 -20.89
C TYR A 202 -21.75 -16.02 -21.89
N ALA A 203 -22.87 -16.63 -22.25
CA ALA A 203 -23.91 -16.01 -23.08
C ALA A 203 -25.28 -16.33 -22.49
N PHE A 204 -25.98 -15.33 -21.94
CA PHE A 204 -27.22 -15.56 -21.20
C PHE A 204 -28.13 -14.33 -21.19
N ASP A 205 -29.45 -14.57 -21.14
CA ASP A 205 -30.44 -13.51 -20.95
C ASP A 205 -30.47 -13.14 -19.47
N HIS A 206 -30.28 -11.85 -19.16
CA HIS A 206 -30.44 -11.38 -17.80
C HIS A 206 -31.93 -11.43 -17.42
N PRO A 207 -32.33 -12.16 -16.36
CA PRO A 207 -33.73 -12.55 -16.11
C PRO A 207 -34.68 -11.37 -15.88
N ALA A 208 -34.13 -10.20 -15.51
CA ALA A 208 -34.91 -8.99 -15.28
C ALA A 208 -34.71 -7.91 -16.36
N ALA A 209 -33.87 -8.11 -17.39
CA ALA A 209 -33.48 -7.06 -18.32
C ALA A 209 -34.59 -6.70 -19.33
N ASN A 210 -34.65 -5.42 -19.72
CA ASN A 210 -35.60 -4.87 -20.68
C ASN A 210 -34.84 -4.12 -21.78
N PRO A 211 -35.49 -3.87 -22.93
CA PRO A 211 -35.01 -2.88 -23.88
C PRO A 211 -34.79 -1.53 -23.17
N ASN A 212 -33.60 -0.93 -23.37
CA ASN A 212 -33.14 0.35 -22.81
C ASN A 212 -32.54 0.33 -21.39
N ASP A 213 -32.40 -0.83 -20.76
CA ASP A 213 -31.63 -0.92 -19.53
C ASP A 213 -30.16 -0.62 -19.76
N SER A 214 -29.53 -0.05 -18.73
CA SER A 214 -28.08 0.14 -18.72
C SER A 214 -27.43 -1.03 -18.00
N PRO A 215 -26.41 -1.68 -18.58
CA PRO A 215 -25.68 -2.73 -17.90
C PRO A 215 -24.78 -2.15 -16.80
N VAL A 216 -24.47 -2.97 -15.81
CA VAL A 216 -23.48 -2.70 -14.78
C VAL A 216 -22.87 -4.03 -14.34
N THR A 217 -21.57 -4.06 -14.05
CA THR A 217 -20.82 -5.26 -13.65
C THR A 217 -19.99 -4.95 -12.41
N GLY A 218 -19.74 -5.96 -11.58
CA GLY A 218 -18.99 -5.85 -10.33
C GLY A 218 -19.07 -7.14 -9.50
N ASP A 219 -18.17 -7.28 -8.54
CA ASP A 219 -18.14 -8.33 -7.52
C ASP A 219 -19.05 -7.93 -6.35
N TRP A 220 -20.35 -8.20 -6.52
CA TRP A 220 -21.37 -7.75 -5.57
C TRP A 220 -21.39 -8.51 -4.23
N ASP A 221 -20.81 -9.71 -4.17
CA ASP A 221 -20.79 -10.55 -2.97
C ASP A 221 -19.40 -10.90 -2.43
N GLY A 222 -18.34 -10.42 -3.08
CA GLY A 222 -16.96 -10.57 -2.62
C GLY A 222 -16.42 -11.97 -2.83
N ASP A 223 -16.81 -12.65 -3.90
CA ASP A 223 -16.27 -13.98 -4.20
C ASP A 223 -15.06 -13.94 -5.16
N GLY A 224 -14.66 -12.73 -5.57
CA GLY A 224 -13.59 -12.46 -6.52
C GLY A 224 -14.04 -12.55 -7.97
N ARG A 225 -15.34 -12.67 -8.26
CA ARG A 225 -15.86 -12.73 -9.64
C ARG A 225 -16.85 -11.61 -9.90
N ASP A 226 -16.65 -10.93 -11.02
CA ASP A 226 -17.62 -9.97 -11.51
C ASP A 226 -18.85 -10.64 -12.08
N THR A 227 -20.00 -10.11 -11.72
CA THR A 227 -21.28 -10.61 -12.21
C THR A 227 -22.17 -9.51 -12.78
N ALA A 228 -22.99 -9.90 -13.75
CA ALA A 228 -23.84 -8.96 -14.48
C ALA A 228 -24.97 -8.39 -13.63
N GLY A 229 -25.31 -7.14 -13.88
CA GLY A 229 -26.49 -6.46 -13.36
C GLY A 229 -27.05 -5.46 -14.36
N VAL A 230 -28.25 -4.95 -14.06
CA VAL A 230 -28.92 -3.93 -14.88
C VAL A 230 -29.53 -2.84 -14.04
N LEU A 231 -29.47 -1.60 -14.55
CA LEU A 231 -30.21 -0.45 -14.05
C LEU A 231 -31.43 -0.20 -14.94
N ARG A 232 -32.63 -0.37 -14.36
CA ARG A 232 -33.90 -0.20 -15.06
C ARG A 232 -34.13 1.25 -15.46
N ALA A 233 -34.26 1.50 -16.76
CA ALA A 233 -34.59 2.82 -17.28
C ALA A 233 -35.91 3.37 -16.67
N GLY A 234 -35.92 4.65 -16.32
CA GLY A 234 -37.10 5.35 -15.79
C GLY A 234 -37.39 5.14 -14.30
N THR A 235 -37.02 3.98 -13.71
CA THR A 235 -37.22 3.71 -12.27
C THR A 235 -35.93 3.69 -11.46
N ASN A 236 -34.78 3.47 -12.12
CA ASN A 236 -33.46 3.29 -11.51
C ASN A 236 -33.42 2.17 -10.48
N MET A 237 -34.17 1.10 -10.76
CA MET A 237 -34.11 -0.13 -9.99
C MET A 237 -32.92 -0.96 -10.44
N TYR A 238 -31.97 -1.20 -9.53
CA TYR A 238 -30.88 -2.13 -9.72
C TYR A 238 -31.37 -3.57 -9.54
N THR A 239 -30.97 -4.45 -10.46
CA THR A 239 -31.07 -5.90 -10.30
C THR A 239 -29.70 -6.48 -10.63
N LEU A 240 -29.05 -7.08 -9.63
CA LEU A 240 -27.68 -7.59 -9.70
C LEU A 240 -27.70 -9.10 -9.53
N LEU A 241 -27.02 -9.84 -10.39
CA LEU A 241 -26.92 -11.30 -10.29
C LEU A 241 -25.85 -11.72 -9.29
N ARG A 242 -25.90 -12.96 -8.82
CA ARG A 242 -24.83 -13.61 -8.04
C ARG A 242 -23.96 -14.56 -8.88
N ALA A 243 -24.29 -14.71 -10.15
CA ALA A 243 -23.57 -15.55 -11.10
C ALA A 243 -23.97 -15.19 -12.53
N ASN A 244 -23.06 -15.39 -13.48
CA ASN A 244 -23.25 -15.10 -14.90
C ASN A 244 -24.05 -16.19 -15.63
N THR A 245 -25.29 -16.42 -15.19
CA THR A 245 -26.23 -17.38 -15.81
C THR A 245 -27.66 -16.86 -15.79
N ALA A 246 -28.49 -17.29 -16.75
CA ALA A 246 -29.90 -16.88 -16.84
C ALA A 246 -30.77 -17.29 -15.63
N THR A 247 -30.32 -18.29 -14.85
CA THR A 247 -31.03 -18.83 -13.69
C THR A 247 -30.42 -18.38 -12.35
N ALA A 248 -29.44 -17.48 -12.38
CA ALA A 248 -28.78 -17.01 -11.17
C ALA A 248 -29.77 -16.30 -10.24
N ALA A 249 -29.60 -16.51 -8.94
CA ALA A 249 -30.28 -15.71 -7.94
C ALA A 249 -29.79 -14.26 -8.03
N THR A 250 -30.66 -13.31 -7.66
CA THR A 250 -30.31 -11.90 -7.60
C THR A 250 -29.97 -11.48 -6.17
N HIS A 251 -29.21 -10.41 -6.02
CA HIS A 251 -29.24 -9.61 -4.80
C HIS A 251 -30.65 -9.01 -4.60
N PRO A 252 -31.01 -8.58 -3.37
CA PRO A 252 -32.22 -7.79 -3.17
C PRO A 252 -32.24 -6.60 -4.13
N THR A 253 -33.36 -6.38 -4.81
CA THR A 253 -33.51 -5.24 -5.72
C THR A 253 -33.74 -3.95 -4.95
N PHE A 254 -33.20 -2.85 -5.45
CA PHE A 254 -33.32 -1.54 -4.80
C PHE A 254 -33.29 -0.41 -5.83
N ALA A 255 -33.90 0.72 -5.50
CA ALA A 255 -33.84 1.92 -6.32
C ALA A 255 -32.73 2.86 -5.83
N TYR A 256 -31.92 3.38 -6.74
CA TYR A 256 -30.89 4.37 -6.43
C TYR A 256 -30.64 5.31 -7.61
N GLY A 257 -30.45 6.60 -7.34
CA GLY A 257 -30.34 7.64 -8.37
C GLY A 257 -31.68 8.17 -8.88
N ARG A 258 -31.65 8.86 -10.02
CA ARG A 258 -32.79 9.52 -10.67
C ARG A 258 -32.92 9.11 -12.14
N PRO A 259 -34.13 9.18 -12.73
CA PRO A 259 -34.34 8.76 -14.11
C PRO A 259 -33.39 9.49 -15.08
N GLY A 260 -32.65 8.72 -15.88
CA GLY A 260 -31.65 9.23 -16.81
C GLY A 260 -30.22 9.26 -16.26
N ASP A 261 -30.03 8.94 -14.98
CA ASP A 261 -28.70 8.70 -14.44
C ASP A 261 -28.09 7.42 -15.05
N ARG A 262 -26.77 7.40 -15.23
CA ARG A 262 -26.00 6.25 -15.76
C ARG A 262 -25.38 5.46 -14.60
N PRO A 263 -25.42 4.12 -14.61
CA PRO A 263 -24.84 3.34 -13.52
C PRO A 263 -23.31 3.43 -13.54
N LEU A 264 -22.74 3.40 -12.34
CA LEU A 264 -21.33 3.18 -12.06
C LEU A 264 -21.22 2.02 -11.06
N ALA A 265 -20.09 1.33 -11.08
CA ALA A 265 -19.74 0.28 -10.14
C ALA A 265 -18.25 0.34 -9.82
N GLY A 266 -17.90 -0.14 -8.63
CA GLY A 266 -16.55 -0.17 -8.09
C GLY A 266 -16.57 -0.28 -6.57
N ASP A 267 -15.41 -0.54 -5.99
CA ASP A 267 -15.19 -0.48 -4.55
C ASP A 267 -14.91 0.96 -4.13
N TRP A 268 -15.97 1.69 -3.79
CA TRP A 268 -15.87 3.08 -3.31
C TRP A 268 -15.37 3.18 -1.87
N ARG A 269 -15.22 2.05 -1.19
CA ARG A 269 -14.68 2.06 0.15
C ARG A 269 -13.21 2.34 -0.05
N LEU A 270 -12.76 3.53 0.39
CA LEU A 270 -11.42 3.61 0.96
C LEU A 270 -11.35 2.40 1.87
N ASP A 271 -10.50 1.43 1.56
CA ASP A 271 -10.58 0.12 2.17
C ASP A 271 -10.30 0.27 3.67
N VAL A 272 -11.34 0.63 4.42
CA VAL A 272 -11.36 0.81 5.88
C VAL A 272 -11.39 -0.56 6.55
N THR A 273 -11.29 -1.63 5.74
CA THR A 273 -11.32 -3.03 6.14
C THR A 273 -10.02 -3.77 5.88
N ALA A 274 -9.16 -3.32 4.98
CA ALA A 274 -7.74 -3.67 5.00
C ALA A 274 -7.12 -3.15 6.32
N PRO A 275 -6.81 -4.02 7.29
CA PRO A 275 -6.28 -3.54 8.56
C PRO A 275 -4.95 -2.82 8.31
N THR A 276 -4.88 -1.56 8.73
CA THR A 276 -3.66 -0.76 8.71
C THR A 276 -2.51 -1.49 9.42
N PRO A 277 -1.24 -1.14 9.15
CA PRO A 277 -0.12 -1.65 9.93
C PRO A 277 -0.31 -1.56 11.46
N ALA A 278 -0.97 -0.51 11.98
CA ALA A 278 -1.32 -0.45 13.40
C ALA A 278 -2.40 -1.46 13.81
N GLN A 279 -3.46 -1.63 13.02
CA GLN A 279 -4.52 -2.60 13.32
C GLN A 279 -3.97 -4.04 13.27
N LEU A 280 -3.18 -4.38 12.26
CA LEU A 280 -2.50 -5.67 12.16
C LEU A 280 -1.47 -5.85 13.28
N GLY A 281 -0.66 -4.83 13.56
CA GLY A 281 0.34 -4.85 14.63
C GLY A 281 -0.29 -5.04 16.01
N ALA A 282 -1.46 -4.46 16.25
CA ALA A 282 -2.21 -4.63 17.50
C ALA A 282 -2.87 -6.02 17.61
N ALA A 283 -3.39 -6.56 16.51
CA ALA A 283 -4.12 -7.83 16.49
C ALA A 283 -3.21 -9.07 16.39
N TYR A 284 -2.16 -9.01 15.57
CA TYR A 284 -1.30 -10.14 15.20
C TYR A 284 0.18 -9.91 15.51
N GLY A 285 0.54 -8.69 15.92
CA GLY A 285 1.92 -8.33 16.24
C GLY A 285 2.75 -7.95 15.02
N PHE A 286 3.91 -7.38 15.31
CA PHE A 286 4.95 -7.17 14.32
C PHE A 286 5.71 -8.48 14.04
N TYR A 287 6.31 -8.58 12.86
CA TYR A 287 7.00 -9.77 12.41
C TYR A 287 8.29 -10.02 13.22
N VAL A 288 8.44 -11.26 13.69
CA VAL A 288 9.69 -11.75 14.30
C VAL A 288 10.51 -12.45 13.23
N ASP A 289 11.56 -11.79 12.77
CA ASP A 289 12.43 -12.30 11.71
C ASP A 289 13.24 -13.52 12.20
N PRO A 290 12.98 -14.74 11.65
CA PRO A 290 13.75 -15.94 12.00
C PRO A 290 15.21 -15.86 11.53
N ASP A 291 15.51 -14.95 10.59
CA ASP A 291 16.84 -14.74 10.02
C ASP A 291 17.51 -13.47 10.57
N SER A 292 17.01 -12.94 11.68
CA SER A 292 17.67 -11.86 12.42
C SER A 292 19.00 -12.35 13.02
N ASN A 293 20.00 -11.47 13.08
CA ASN A 293 21.31 -11.80 13.66
C ASN A 293 21.23 -12.46 15.06
N PRO A 294 20.44 -11.96 16.04
CA PRO A 294 20.27 -12.64 17.31
C PRO A 294 19.65 -14.04 17.18
N MET A 295 18.67 -14.23 16.29
CA MET A 295 18.04 -15.54 16.06
C MET A 295 19.03 -16.55 15.46
N LEU A 296 19.77 -16.13 14.44
CA LEU A 296 20.82 -16.94 13.83
C LEU A 296 21.87 -17.34 14.87
N TRP A 297 22.29 -16.41 15.74
CA TRP A 297 23.26 -16.70 16.80
C TRP A 297 22.72 -17.70 17.82
N VAL A 298 21.50 -17.52 18.36
CA VAL A 298 20.94 -18.46 19.36
C VAL A 298 20.64 -19.84 18.78
N ASN A 299 20.34 -19.94 17.47
CA ASN A 299 20.14 -21.22 16.79
C ASN A 299 21.47 -21.94 16.55
N ALA A 300 22.54 -21.21 16.22
CA ALA A 300 23.87 -21.77 16.04
C ALA A 300 24.58 -22.12 17.36
N ASN A 301 24.18 -21.52 18.49
CA ASN A 301 24.83 -21.67 19.78
C ASN A 301 23.90 -22.21 20.89
N PRO A 302 23.20 -23.34 20.71
CA PRO A 302 22.21 -23.82 21.68
C PRO A 302 22.81 -24.22 23.04
N GLY A 303 24.11 -24.53 23.09
CA GLY A 303 24.84 -24.85 24.32
C GLY A 303 25.45 -23.66 25.06
N ASP A 304 25.41 -22.45 24.50
CA ASP A 304 25.92 -21.26 25.19
C ASP A 304 24.96 -20.87 26.31
N SER A 305 25.49 -20.68 27.52
CA SER A 305 24.71 -20.31 28.72
C SER A 305 23.83 -19.05 28.55
N ARG A 306 24.18 -18.15 27.61
CA ARG A 306 23.45 -16.92 27.32
C ARG A 306 22.32 -17.13 26.32
N ALA A 307 22.32 -18.22 25.55
CA ALA A 307 21.44 -18.41 24.40
C ALA A 307 19.96 -18.41 24.78
N ALA A 308 19.58 -19.07 25.88
CA ALA A 308 18.19 -19.07 26.36
C ALA A 308 17.72 -17.65 26.74
N THR A 309 18.55 -16.90 27.47
CA THR A 309 18.27 -15.52 27.89
C THR A 309 18.17 -14.58 26.69
N ILE A 310 19.12 -14.64 25.75
CA ILE A 310 19.11 -13.84 24.52
C ILE A 310 17.89 -14.19 23.66
N ARG A 311 17.54 -15.47 23.55
CA ARG A 311 16.36 -15.89 22.78
C ARG A 311 15.08 -15.28 23.34
N ALA A 312 14.89 -15.37 24.65
CA ALA A 312 13.69 -14.86 25.32
C ALA A 312 13.61 -13.32 25.34
N ALA A 313 14.74 -12.65 25.57
CA ALA A 313 14.77 -11.20 25.73
C ALA A 313 14.89 -10.43 24.41
N VAL A 314 15.56 -11.00 23.40
CA VAL A 314 15.93 -10.32 22.16
C VAL A 314 15.44 -11.05 20.92
N ALA A 315 15.87 -12.30 20.69
CA ALA A 315 15.66 -12.95 19.39
C ALA A 315 14.18 -13.20 19.06
N ASN A 316 13.35 -13.49 20.07
CA ASN A 316 11.90 -13.67 19.89
C ASN A 316 11.13 -12.33 19.85
N ARG A 317 11.80 -11.19 19.72
CA ARG A 317 11.16 -9.87 19.69
C ARG A 317 11.13 -9.33 18.25
N PRO A 318 10.02 -8.73 17.82
CA PRO A 318 9.94 -8.14 16.50
C PRO A 318 10.78 -6.87 16.43
N MET A 319 11.53 -6.75 15.35
CA MET A 319 12.51 -5.69 15.12
C MET A 319 12.57 -5.30 13.63
N GLY A 320 13.18 -4.16 13.32
CA GLY A 320 13.38 -3.72 11.94
C GLY A 320 14.42 -4.56 11.21
N ARG A 321 14.11 -4.99 9.97
CA ARG A 321 15.08 -5.56 9.03
C ARG A 321 15.72 -4.44 8.22
N TRP A 322 17.04 -4.36 8.25
CA TRP A 322 17.81 -3.32 7.55
C TRP A 322 18.20 -3.78 6.15
N PHE A 323 17.94 -2.91 5.18
CA PHE A 323 18.25 -3.12 3.77
C PHE A 323 19.19 -2.03 3.26
N GLY A 324 20.20 -2.45 2.51
CA GLY A 324 21.24 -1.57 1.97
C GLY A 324 21.88 -2.17 0.73
N GLU A 325 23.06 -1.69 0.39
CA GLU A 325 23.89 -2.17 -0.72
C GLU A 325 24.29 -3.65 -0.57
N TRP A 326 24.27 -4.19 0.66
CA TRP A 326 24.58 -5.60 0.96
C TRP A 326 23.41 -6.56 0.71
N SER A 327 22.22 -6.07 0.38
CA SER A 327 21.00 -6.89 0.29
C SER A 327 20.87 -7.70 -1.00
N GLY A 328 21.85 -7.64 -1.91
CA GLY A 328 21.78 -8.31 -3.22
C GLY A 328 20.70 -7.68 -4.12
N ASP A 329 19.91 -8.51 -4.79
CA ASP A 329 18.74 -8.02 -5.54
C ASP A 329 17.66 -7.53 -4.55
N ILE A 330 17.51 -6.21 -4.46
CA ILE A 330 16.69 -5.61 -3.41
C ILE A 330 15.19 -5.91 -3.57
N GLY A 331 14.69 -5.95 -4.80
CA GLY A 331 13.28 -6.26 -5.05
C GLY A 331 12.92 -7.66 -4.58
N THR A 332 13.77 -8.63 -4.88
CA THR A 332 13.62 -10.03 -4.42
C THR A 332 13.75 -10.12 -2.90
N ALA A 333 14.76 -9.46 -2.31
CA ALA A 333 14.99 -9.51 -0.86
C ALA A 333 13.82 -8.93 -0.06
N VAL A 334 13.29 -7.78 -0.48
CA VAL A 334 12.13 -7.14 0.14
C VAL A 334 10.87 -7.98 -0.06
N THR A 335 10.63 -8.47 -1.28
CA THR A 335 9.47 -9.34 -1.58
C THR A 335 9.47 -10.57 -0.69
N ALA A 336 10.62 -11.24 -0.56
CA ALA A 336 10.75 -12.43 0.28
C ALA A 336 10.47 -12.12 1.76
N TYR A 337 11.01 -11.02 2.29
CA TYR A 337 10.81 -10.62 3.68
C TYR A 337 9.34 -10.27 3.98
N VAL A 338 8.71 -9.45 3.12
CA VAL A 338 7.31 -9.05 3.27
C VAL A 338 6.39 -10.28 3.13
N SER A 339 6.61 -11.13 2.13
CA SER A 339 5.83 -12.36 1.96
C SER A 339 5.99 -13.33 3.14
N ALA A 340 7.20 -13.47 3.69
CA ALA A 340 7.44 -14.33 4.85
C ALA A 340 6.71 -13.82 6.10
N ALA A 341 6.64 -12.50 6.30
CA ALA A 341 5.88 -11.88 7.38
C ALA A 341 4.38 -12.14 7.25
N LEU A 342 3.84 -11.95 6.04
CA LEU A 342 2.42 -12.14 5.78
C LEU A 342 1.97 -13.61 5.78
N ALA A 343 2.90 -14.54 5.58
CA ALA A 343 2.64 -15.98 5.73
C ALA A 343 2.54 -16.43 7.21
N ARG A 344 2.82 -15.56 8.19
CA ARG A 344 2.74 -15.91 9.62
C ARG A 344 1.32 -15.77 10.16
N GLY A 345 0.59 -16.88 10.14
CA GLY A 345 -0.78 -16.93 10.67
C GLY A 345 -1.82 -16.49 9.63
N PRO A 346 -3.12 -16.49 9.99
CA PRO A 346 -4.20 -16.31 9.02
C PRO A 346 -4.24 -14.93 8.35
N LEU A 347 -3.82 -13.86 9.05
CA LEU A 347 -3.76 -12.48 8.50
C LEU A 347 -2.33 -11.90 8.46
N GLY A 348 -1.31 -12.73 8.70
CA GLY A 348 0.08 -12.31 8.70
C GLY A 348 0.53 -11.50 9.93
N GLN A 349 1.84 -11.25 10.02
CA GLN A 349 2.44 -10.29 10.93
C GLN A 349 2.96 -9.08 10.15
N VAL A 350 3.05 -7.91 10.79
CA VAL A 350 3.47 -6.68 10.12
C VAL A 350 4.99 -6.63 9.98
N PRO A 351 5.55 -6.64 8.75
CA PRO A 351 6.97 -6.45 8.56
C PRO A 351 7.38 -5.01 8.87
N VAL A 352 8.48 -4.86 9.62
CA VAL A 352 9.16 -3.58 9.84
C VAL A 352 10.45 -3.58 9.03
N LEU A 353 10.57 -2.64 8.10
CA LEU A 353 11.70 -2.49 7.20
C LEU A 353 12.42 -1.17 7.45
N VAL A 354 13.74 -1.18 7.33
CA VAL A 354 14.58 0.01 7.40
C VAL A 354 15.35 0.13 6.09
N ALA A 355 15.00 1.12 5.28
CA ALA A 355 15.75 1.45 4.07
C ALA A 355 16.95 2.31 4.48
N TYR A 356 18.17 1.85 4.21
CA TYR A 356 19.40 2.50 4.68
C TYR A 356 20.48 2.41 3.61
N ASN A 357 20.29 3.05 2.46
CA ASN A 357 21.19 2.94 1.32
C ASN A 357 21.55 4.28 0.65
N VAL A 358 21.25 5.42 1.28
CA VAL A 358 21.48 6.72 0.66
C VAL A 358 23.00 6.99 0.43
N PRO A 359 23.45 7.55 -0.72
CA PRO A 359 24.89 7.75 -1.01
C PRO A 359 25.61 8.63 0.03
N ASN A 360 26.89 8.41 0.31
CA ASN A 360 27.59 9.12 1.40
C ASN A 360 26.93 8.89 2.77
N ARG A 361 26.40 7.69 3.01
CA ARG A 361 25.79 7.32 4.30
C ARG A 361 26.81 7.51 5.42
N ASP A 362 26.34 7.95 6.58
CA ASP A 362 27.14 8.14 7.79
C ASP A 362 28.29 9.14 7.65
N CYS A 363 28.30 9.96 6.60
CA CYS A 363 29.39 10.90 6.29
C CYS A 363 30.80 10.24 6.35
N GLY A 364 30.91 8.95 6.04
CA GLY A 364 32.16 8.16 6.13
C GLY A 364 32.49 7.60 7.52
N GLY A 365 31.54 7.60 8.46
CA GLY A 365 31.65 7.01 9.79
C GLY A 365 31.64 5.48 9.83
N ALA A 366 31.43 4.90 11.02
CA ALA A 366 31.54 3.47 11.26
C ALA A 366 30.50 2.62 10.50
N SER A 367 29.38 3.22 10.10
CA SER A 367 28.33 2.61 9.26
C SER A 367 28.31 3.21 7.85
N GLY A 368 29.42 3.83 7.43
CA GLY A 368 29.59 4.43 6.11
C GLY A 368 29.33 3.46 4.97
N GLY A 369 28.84 3.99 3.85
CA GLY A 369 28.49 3.19 2.66
C GLY A 369 27.33 3.82 1.90
N GLY A 370 26.39 2.96 1.48
CA GLY A 370 25.24 3.33 0.67
C GLY A 370 25.48 3.09 -0.83
N ALA A 371 24.49 3.47 -1.63
CA ALA A 371 24.53 3.34 -3.08
C ALA A 371 25.70 4.13 -3.67
N ALA A 372 26.26 3.60 -4.76
CA ALA A 372 27.44 4.17 -5.42
C ALA A 372 27.23 5.64 -5.85
N ASP A 373 26.02 5.97 -6.28
CA ASP A 373 25.61 7.31 -6.68
C ASP A 373 24.09 7.50 -6.60
N ALA A 374 23.64 8.70 -6.95
CA ALA A 374 22.23 9.08 -7.00
C ALA A 374 21.38 8.20 -7.94
N ALA A 375 21.92 7.77 -9.09
CA ALA A 375 21.17 6.96 -10.05
C ALA A 375 20.98 5.54 -9.52
N ALA A 376 22.04 4.94 -8.97
CA ALA A 376 21.98 3.64 -8.30
C ALA A 376 20.99 3.65 -7.14
N TYR A 377 20.96 4.71 -6.34
CA TYR A 377 19.97 4.86 -5.27
C TYR A 377 18.54 4.91 -5.80
N ARG A 378 18.27 5.68 -6.87
CA ARG A 378 16.92 5.78 -7.47
C ARG A 378 16.42 4.42 -7.98
N VAL A 379 17.29 3.64 -8.60
CA VAL A 379 16.97 2.26 -9.04
C VAL A 379 16.70 1.38 -7.82
N TRP A 380 17.59 1.42 -6.83
CA TRP A 380 17.47 0.60 -5.61
C TRP A 380 16.18 0.89 -4.84
N ILE A 381 15.84 2.15 -4.60
CA ILE A 381 14.64 2.50 -3.81
C ILE A 381 13.34 2.24 -4.57
N SER A 382 13.35 2.39 -5.90
CA SER A 382 12.19 2.03 -6.73
C SER A 382 11.91 0.53 -6.67
N ALA A 383 12.97 -0.29 -6.73
CA ALA A 383 12.87 -1.75 -6.58
C ALA A 383 12.53 -2.17 -5.15
N PHE A 384 13.05 -1.48 -4.13
CA PHE A 384 12.66 -1.66 -2.73
C PHE A 384 11.15 -1.44 -2.54
N ALA A 385 10.63 -0.31 -3.03
CA ALA A 385 9.22 0.03 -2.92
C ALA A 385 8.32 -0.95 -3.71
N ALA A 386 8.72 -1.32 -4.93
CA ALA A 386 8.01 -2.34 -5.72
C ALA A 386 8.03 -3.72 -5.03
N GLY A 387 9.10 -4.07 -4.33
CA GLY A 387 9.21 -5.30 -3.55
C GLY A 387 8.27 -5.34 -2.35
N ILE A 388 7.78 -4.20 -1.87
CA ILE A 388 6.67 -4.13 -0.91
C ILE A 388 5.34 -4.27 -1.67
N GLY A 389 5.11 -3.49 -2.73
CA GLY A 389 3.84 -3.49 -3.46
C GLY A 389 2.69 -3.04 -2.56
N ASP A 390 1.46 -3.48 -2.83
CA ASP A 390 0.27 -3.11 -2.05
C ASP A 390 0.15 -3.85 -0.68
N ARG A 391 1.26 -4.32 -0.11
CA ARG A 391 1.24 -5.10 1.14
C ARG A 391 1.43 -4.20 2.36
N PRO A 392 0.73 -4.46 3.48
CA PRO A 392 0.89 -3.67 4.70
C PRO A 392 2.29 -3.86 5.28
N ALA A 393 2.98 -2.75 5.52
CA ALA A 393 4.33 -2.73 6.07
C ALA A 393 4.56 -1.45 6.88
N VAL A 394 5.56 -1.46 7.76
CA VAL A 394 6.12 -0.24 8.35
C VAL A 394 7.51 -0.03 7.77
N VAL A 395 7.78 1.16 7.22
CA VAL A 395 9.06 1.51 6.62
C VAL A 395 9.64 2.72 7.35
N VAL A 396 10.88 2.58 7.83
CA VAL A 396 11.69 3.71 8.28
C VAL A 396 12.70 4.04 7.17
N LEU A 397 12.63 5.27 6.68
CA LEU A 397 13.39 5.71 5.52
C LEU A 397 14.64 6.48 5.96
N GLU A 398 15.79 5.91 5.61
CA GLU A 398 17.13 6.47 5.72
C GLU A 398 17.42 7.06 7.11
N PRO A 399 17.56 6.22 8.15
CA PRO A 399 18.09 6.64 9.45
C PRO A 399 19.25 7.61 9.33
N ASP A 400 19.20 8.70 10.09
CA ASP A 400 20.14 9.82 10.11
C ASP A 400 20.24 10.64 8.81
N GLY A 401 19.57 10.24 7.72
CA GLY A 401 19.73 10.84 6.39
C GLY A 401 19.42 12.34 6.34
N VAL A 402 18.43 12.81 7.12
CA VAL A 402 18.09 14.23 7.26
C VAL A 402 19.02 14.93 8.27
N ALA A 403 19.29 14.33 9.43
CA ALA A 403 20.15 14.93 10.46
C ALA A 403 21.60 15.11 9.99
N GLN A 404 22.10 14.21 9.16
CA GLN A 404 23.44 14.22 8.55
C GLN A 404 23.60 15.25 7.44
N LEU A 405 22.55 15.99 7.05
CA LEU A 405 22.72 17.20 6.23
C LEU A 405 23.74 18.15 6.86
N SER A 406 23.82 18.16 8.19
CA SER A 406 24.80 18.92 8.97
C SER A 406 26.27 18.54 8.74
N CYS A 407 26.57 17.28 8.39
CA CYS A 407 27.95 16.81 8.15
C CYS A 407 28.35 16.73 6.67
N LEU A 408 27.41 16.92 5.74
CA LEU A 408 27.71 16.96 4.31
C LEU A 408 28.50 18.24 3.93
N PRO A 409 29.45 18.12 3.00
CA PRO A 409 30.51 19.11 2.81
C PRO A 409 30.02 20.43 2.19
N ASP A 410 29.06 20.35 1.26
CA ASP A 410 28.58 21.49 0.47
C ASP A 410 27.07 21.43 0.23
N GLU A 411 26.52 22.56 -0.21
CA GLU A 411 25.09 22.70 -0.41
C GLU A 411 24.56 21.86 -1.57
N GLN A 412 25.38 21.61 -2.60
CA GLN A 412 24.99 20.77 -3.72
C GLN A 412 24.76 19.32 -3.26
N THR A 413 25.63 18.80 -2.41
CA THR A 413 25.53 17.45 -1.83
C THR A 413 24.33 17.36 -0.87
N ARG A 414 24.09 18.41 -0.06
CA ARG A 414 22.89 18.49 0.80
C ARG A 414 21.60 18.53 -0.02
N GLN A 415 21.58 19.30 -1.10
CA GLN A 415 20.45 19.36 -2.01
C GLN A 415 20.19 17.99 -2.66
N GLN A 416 21.24 17.34 -3.17
CA GLN A 416 21.11 16.00 -3.74
C GLN A 416 20.57 14.99 -2.71
N ARG A 417 21.04 15.02 -1.45
CA ARG A 417 20.49 14.19 -0.36
C ARG A 417 18.99 14.40 -0.23
N ARG A 418 18.54 15.65 -0.12
CA ARG A 418 17.12 15.99 0.03
C ARG A 418 16.29 15.50 -1.15
N GLU A 419 16.77 15.72 -2.39
CA GLU A 419 16.10 15.25 -3.60
C GLU A 419 15.97 13.73 -3.67
N LEU A 420 16.96 12.98 -3.18
CA LEU A 420 16.92 11.53 -3.11
C LEU A 420 15.94 11.03 -2.04
N LEU A 421 15.88 11.69 -0.88
CA LEU A 421 14.91 11.37 0.18
C LEU A 421 13.47 11.66 -0.26
N THR A 422 13.24 12.81 -0.91
CA THR A 422 11.93 13.14 -1.50
C THR A 422 11.53 12.12 -2.56
N TYR A 423 12.46 11.74 -3.45
CA TYR A 423 12.20 10.71 -4.45
C TYR A 423 11.85 9.36 -3.81
N ALA A 424 12.58 8.96 -2.77
CA ALA A 424 12.32 7.73 -2.04
C ALA A 424 10.93 7.71 -1.41
N ALA A 425 10.53 8.80 -0.75
CA ALA A 425 9.20 8.95 -0.19
C ALA A 425 8.11 8.86 -1.28
N GLN A 426 8.32 9.50 -2.43
CA GLN A 426 7.41 9.41 -3.58
C GLN A 426 7.31 8.01 -4.18
N GLN A 427 8.43 7.26 -4.28
CA GLN A 427 8.39 5.87 -4.75
C GLN A 427 7.62 4.98 -3.78
N LEU A 428 7.84 5.14 -2.47
CA LEU A 428 7.09 4.37 -1.47
C LEU A 428 5.61 4.73 -1.47
N ARG A 429 5.25 6.01 -1.57
CA ARG A 429 3.85 6.45 -1.70
C ARG A 429 3.15 5.84 -2.91
N THR A 430 3.84 5.77 -4.06
CA THR A 430 3.23 5.35 -5.34
C THR A 430 3.27 3.84 -5.58
N ARG A 431 4.28 3.13 -5.06
CA ARG A 431 4.49 1.70 -5.28
C ARG A 431 4.21 0.84 -4.05
N ALA A 432 4.07 1.45 -2.88
CA ALA A 432 3.73 0.78 -1.63
C ALA A 432 2.66 1.57 -0.84
N PRO A 433 1.46 1.80 -1.44
CA PRO A 433 0.46 2.73 -0.88
C PRO A 433 -0.07 2.30 0.50
N ARG A 434 -0.03 1.00 0.81
CA ARG A 434 -0.41 0.45 2.14
C ARG A 434 0.72 0.38 3.15
N ALA A 435 1.93 0.83 2.80
CA ALA A 435 3.04 0.94 3.74
C ALA A 435 2.94 2.23 4.56
N TRP A 436 3.15 2.14 5.87
CA TRP A 436 3.32 3.30 6.73
C TRP A 436 4.78 3.71 6.76
N VAL A 437 5.08 4.80 6.06
CA VAL A 437 6.44 5.32 5.86
C VAL A 437 6.74 6.44 6.84
N TYR A 438 7.91 6.38 7.48
CA TYR A 438 8.44 7.39 8.39
C TYR A 438 9.83 7.81 7.93
N LEU A 439 10.00 9.08 7.56
CA LEU A 439 11.32 9.64 7.23
C LEU A 439 12.10 9.91 8.52
N ASP A 440 13.37 9.52 8.61
CA ASP A 440 14.08 9.69 9.86
C ASP A 440 14.39 11.16 10.21
N GLY A 441 14.04 11.55 11.44
CA GLY A 441 14.20 12.89 12.00
C GLY A 441 15.29 12.98 13.07
N GLY A 442 16.21 12.02 13.12
CA GLY A 442 17.32 12.00 14.06
C GLY A 442 16.88 11.79 15.51
N ASN A 443 17.43 12.58 16.44
CA ASN A 443 17.19 12.38 17.88
C ASN A 443 17.16 13.70 18.66
N ALA A 444 16.77 13.61 19.93
CA ALA A 444 16.36 14.73 20.78
C ALA A 444 17.42 15.81 21.04
N THR A 445 18.71 15.54 20.78
CA THR A 445 19.77 16.53 21.05
C THR A 445 20.65 16.81 19.84
N TRP A 446 20.30 16.30 18.65
CA TRP A 446 21.14 16.48 17.46
C TRP A 446 20.83 17.78 16.74
N ILE A 447 19.62 17.92 16.21
CA ILE A 447 19.18 19.09 15.45
C ILE A 447 18.04 19.76 16.22
N PRO A 448 18.01 21.10 16.36
CA PRO A 448 16.88 21.79 17.00
C PRO A 448 15.56 21.47 16.29
N ALA A 449 14.48 21.26 17.05
CA ALA A 449 13.20 20.77 16.54
C ALA A 449 12.64 21.59 15.37
N GLY A 450 12.68 22.92 15.47
CA GLY A 450 12.22 23.80 14.39
C GLY A 450 13.07 23.70 13.11
N THR A 451 14.37 23.52 13.25
CA THR A 451 15.26 23.30 12.09
C THR A 451 15.03 21.93 11.47
N MET A 452 14.84 20.89 12.30
CA MET A 452 14.53 19.55 11.83
C MET A 452 13.19 19.53 11.08
N ALA A 453 12.16 20.25 11.54
CA ALA A 453 10.89 20.37 10.83
C ALA A 453 11.08 20.93 9.41
N ASP A 454 11.85 22.03 9.27
CA ASP A 454 12.12 22.62 7.96
C ASP A 454 12.94 21.66 7.07
N TRP A 455 13.90 20.94 7.64
CA TRP A 455 14.71 19.97 6.90
C TRP A 455 13.91 18.75 6.46
N LEU A 456 13.02 18.23 7.31
CA LEU A 456 12.11 17.12 6.98
C LEU A 456 11.19 17.50 5.80
N VAL A 457 10.62 18.71 5.79
CA VAL A 457 9.82 19.20 4.66
C VAL A 457 10.66 19.28 3.40
N SER A 458 11.86 19.84 3.49
CA SER A 458 12.77 19.93 2.34
C SER A 458 13.24 18.57 1.80
N ALA A 459 13.12 17.50 2.61
CA ALA A 459 13.47 16.12 2.27
C ALA A 459 12.25 15.22 1.99
N GLY A 460 11.04 15.80 1.89
CA GLY A 460 9.85 15.08 1.42
C GLY A 460 9.02 14.39 2.49
N VAL A 461 9.07 14.82 3.77
CA VAL A 461 8.21 14.25 4.83
C VAL A 461 6.71 14.39 4.54
N THR A 462 6.29 15.35 3.72
CA THR A 462 4.88 15.54 3.33
C THR A 462 4.37 14.42 2.41
N GLU A 463 5.28 13.61 1.87
CA GLU A 463 4.98 12.41 1.07
C GLU A 463 4.92 11.14 1.92
N THR A 464 5.17 11.25 3.23
CA THR A 464 5.17 10.14 4.17
C THR A 464 4.06 10.30 5.21
N ARG A 465 3.88 9.30 6.08
CA ARG A 465 2.97 9.40 7.22
C ARG A 465 3.49 10.36 8.32
N GLY A 466 4.81 10.56 8.32
CA GLY A 466 5.51 11.40 9.28
C GLY A 466 6.97 10.97 9.43
N PHE A 467 7.48 10.94 10.66
CA PHE A 467 8.92 10.76 10.89
C PHE A 467 9.26 9.80 12.04
N SER A 468 10.47 9.24 12.03
CA SER A 468 11.01 8.47 13.16
C SER A 468 11.96 9.32 13.98
N VAL A 469 12.11 8.98 15.26
CA VAL A 469 13.17 9.53 16.12
C VAL A 469 13.86 8.44 16.91
N ASN A 470 15.07 8.76 17.37
CA ASN A 470 15.89 7.94 18.27
C ASN A 470 16.48 6.68 17.65
N VAL A 471 16.39 6.50 16.33
CA VAL A 471 16.87 5.29 15.63
C VAL A 471 18.32 5.03 16.00
N SER A 472 18.61 3.81 16.46
CA SER A 472 19.94 3.40 16.92
C SER A 472 20.50 4.21 18.10
N ASN A 473 19.71 5.01 18.80
CA ASN A 473 20.15 5.83 19.91
C ASN A 473 19.55 5.35 21.25
N PHE A 474 19.78 6.11 22.32
CA PHE A 474 19.54 5.68 23.71
C PHE A 474 18.68 6.65 24.51
N TYR A 475 18.22 7.77 23.92
CA TYR A 475 17.47 8.78 24.66
C TYR A 475 16.18 8.20 25.25
N PRO A 476 15.86 8.50 26.52
CA PRO A 476 14.65 8.01 27.16
C PRO A 476 13.40 8.36 26.34
N THR A 477 12.43 7.44 26.28
CA THR A 477 11.23 7.61 25.46
C THR A 477 10.52 8.95 25.73
N ALA A 478 10.44 9.39 26.98
CA ALA A 478 9.83 10.67 27.33
C ALA A 478 10.54 11.88 26.68
N GLN A 479 11.87 11.84 26.58
CA GLN A 479 12.67 12.88 25.95
C GLN A 479 12.50 12.85 24.41
N SER A 480 12.54 11.67 23.81
CA SER A 480 12.31 11.50 22.36
C SER A 480 10.90 11.95 21.95
N VAL A 481 9.89 11.65 22.78
CA VAL A 481 8.51 12.08 22.59
C VAL A 481 8.39 13.61 22.70
N ALA A 482 9.01 14.23 23.71
CA ALA A 482 8.97 15.69 23.85
C ALA A 482 9.55 16.38 22.62
N TYR A 483 10.73 15.93 22.17
CA TYR A 483 11.35 16.43 20.95
C TYR A 483 10.47 16.22 19.71
N ALA A 484 9.89 15.03 19.53
CA ALA A 484 9.03 14.74 18.39
C ALA A 484 7.76 15.61 18.41
N ASN A 485 7.16 15.86 19.58
CA ASN A 485 6.03 16.78 19.69
C ASN A 485 6.40 18.21 19.27
N ASP A 486 7.58 18.69 19.65
CA ASP A 486 8.07 20.02 19.22
C ASP A 486 8.27 20.07 17.70
N VAL A 487 8.82 19.00 17.09
CA VAL A 487 8.96 18.88 15.63
C VAL A 487 7.59 18.88 14.96
N THR A 488 6.64 18.07 15.44
CA THR A 488 5.26 18.03 14.91
C THR A 488 4.56 19.39 15.05
N GLY A 489 4.76 20.11 16.16
CA GLY A 489 4.24 21.47 16.34
C GLY A 489 4.75 22.42 15.26
N HIS A 490 6.05 22.42 15.00
CA HIS A 490 6.63 23.25 13.94
C HIS A 490 6.19 22.83 12.53
N LEU A 491 6.02 21.53 12.25
CA LEU A 491 5.47 21.04 10.98
C LEU A 491 4.02 21.51 10.76
N GLY A 492 3.19 21.47 11.81
CA GLY A 492 1.82 21.99 11.76
C GLY A 492 1.79 23.50 11.57
N ASP A 493 2.50 24.25 12.41
CA ASP A 493 2.44 25.72 12.46
C ASP A 493 3.03 26.38 11.20
N ARG A 494 4.13 25.85 10.66
CA ARG A 494 4.86 26.48 9.55
C ARG A 494 4.50 25.91 8.19
N HIS A 495 4.12 24.64 8.13
CA HIS A 495 3.98 23.88 6.89
C HIS A 495 2.60 23.22 6.72
N GLY A 496 1.69 23.38 7.70
CA GLY A 496 0.34 22.81 7.64
C GLY A 496 0.30 21.28 7.66
N PHE A 497 1.36 20.62 8.12
CA PHE A 497 1.51 19.16 8.04
C PHE A 497 1.33 18.49 9.41
N GLY A 498 0.25 17.74 9.56
CA GLY A 498 -0.07 16.98 10.77
C GLY A 498 0.67 15.63 10.87
N ALA A 499 1.99 15.68 11.05
CA ALA A 499 2.84 14.49 11.06
C ALA A 499 2.59 13.56 12.25
N ARG A 500 2.60 12.25 12.01
CA ARG A 500 2.75 11.22 13.05
C ARG A 500 4.23 10.91 13.30
N PHE A 501 4.53 10.25 14.41
CA PHE A 501 5.89 9.80 14.66
C PHE A 501 5.99 8.47 15.39
N VAL A 502 7.12 7.79 15.15
CA VAL A 502 7.51 6.56 15.84
C VAL A 502 8.81 6.77 16.59
N VAL A 503 9.02 6.00 17.66
CA VAL A 503 10.22 6.10 18.50
C VAL A 503 10.96 4.76 18.51
N ASP A 504 12.25 4.77 18.18
CA ASP A 504 13.10 3.61 18.45
C ASP A 504 13.32 3.47 19.96
N THR A 505 12.94 2.32 20.48
CA THR A 505 13.02 1.95 21.91
C THR A 505 13.86 0.71 22.13
N SER A 506 14.60 0.26 21.12
CA SER A 506 15.46 -0.92 21.17
C SER A 506 16.41 -0.93 22.37
N ARG A 507 17.01 0.21 22.71
CA ARG A 507 18.11 0.31 23.69
C ARG A 507 17.98 1.45 24.70
N ASN A 508 16.79 2.03 24.85
CA ASN A 508 16.57 3.23 25.66
C ASN A 508 15.87 2.98 27.02
N GLY A 509 15.90 1.76 27.53
CA GLY A 509 15.22 1.39 28.78
C GLY A 509 15.98 1.72 30.07
N SER A 510 17.16 2.33 29.96
CA SER A 510 17.98 2.69 31.11
C SER A 510 17.56 4.05 31.67
N THR A 511 17.55 4.18 33.00
CA THR A 511 17.37 5.48 33.68
C THR A 511 18.67 6.28 33.74
N ASN A 512 19.80 5.68 33.34
CA ASN A 512 21.08 6.38 33.31
C ASN A 512 21.00 7.50 32.27
N PRO A 513 21.47 8.72 32.59
CA PRO A 513 21.50 9.81 31.63
C PRO A 513 22.29 9.39 30.39
N VAL A 514 21.86 9.91 29.24
CA VAL A 514 22.58 9.76 27.96
C VAL A 514 23.45 10.99 27.80
N THR A 515 24.75 10.80 27.63
CA THR A 515 25.67 11.89 27.32
C THR A 515 25.42 12.32 25.86
N PRO A 516 25.13 13.60 25.56
CA PRO A 516 24.96 14.04 24.19
C PRO A 516 26.18 13.68 23.32
N GLY A 517 25.94 13.02 22.19
CA GLY A 517 27.00 12.55 21.28
C GLY A 517 27.64 11.21 21.66
N GLU A 518 27.26 10.60 22.80
CA GLU A 518 27.64 9.23 23.14
C GLU A 518 26.64 8.24 22.52
N TRP A 519 27.04 7.61 21.41
CA TRP A 519 26.18 6.71 20.65
C TRP A 519 26.82 5.35 20.33
N CYS A 520 28.14 5.23 20.47
CA CYS A 520 28.87 4.09 19.93
C CYS A 520 29.13 3.03 21.02
N ASN A 521 28.29 1.99 21.08
CA ASN A 521 28.32 0.91 22.09
C ASN A 521 28.53 1.38 23.56
N PRO A 522 27.73 2.34 24.08
CA PRO A 522 27.92 2.84 25.43
C PRO A 522 27.53 1.82 26.52
N PRO A 523 28.22 1.83 27.68
CA PRO A 523 27.87 0.98 28.81
C PRO A 523 26.58 1.43 29.51
N GLY A 524 26.04 0.56 30.37
CA GLY A 524 24.93 0.90 31.26
C GLY A 524 23.61 1.21 30.56
N ARG A 525 23.47 0.80 29.30
CA ARG A 525 22.23 0.90 28.51
C ARG A 525 21.40 -0.36 28.70
N LYS A 526 20.09 -0.24 28.48
CA LYS A 526 19.15 -1.33 28.69
C LYS A 526 18.17 -1.44 27.54
N ILE A 527 17.76 -2.65 27.18
CA ILE A 527 16.64 -2.85 26.26
C ILE A 527 15.43 -2.06 26.75
N GLY A 528 14.80 -1.31 25.85
CA GLY A 528 13.64 -0.50 26.17
C GLY A 528 12.33 -1.26 25.99
N ARG A 529 11.25 -0.50 25.85
CA ARG A 529 9.91 -1.04 25.65
C ARG A 529 9.87 -1.87 24.36
N PRO A 530 9.33 -3.10 24.34
CA PRO A 530 9.19 -3.88 23.11
C PRO A 530 8.35 -3.17 22.05
N SER A 531 8.55 -3.54 20.78
CA SER A 531 7.77 -3.01 19.67
C SER A 531 6.26 -3.18 19.91
N THR A 532 5.52 -2.09 19.88
CA THR A 532 4.09 -2.06 20.20
C THR A 532 3.40 -0.92 19.45
N VAL A 533 2.12 -1.11 19.18
CA VAL A 533 1.25 -0.04 18.68
C VAL A 533 0.83 0.78 19.88
N ASP A 534 1.23 2.05 19.92
CA ASP A 534 1.02 2.92 21.06
C ASP A 534 -0.10 3.93 20.78
N ALA A 535 -1.06 4.02 21.70
CA ALA A 535 -2.07 5.08 21.66
C ALA A 535 -1.52 6.33 22.36
N ALA A 536 -0.81 7.15 21.59
CA ALA A 536 -0.37 8.52 21.88
C ALA A 536 0.68 8.75 23.00
N PRO A 537 1.58 9.75 22.84
CA PRO A 537 1.71 10.62 21.67
C PRO A 537 2.49 10.00 20.50
N ALA A 538 3.36 9.01 20.75
CA ALA A 538 3.95 8.21 19.68
C ALA A 538 2.91 7.24 19.09
N GLU A 539 2.93 7.05 17.77
CA GLU A 539 2.04 6.11 17.10
C GLU A 539 2.49 4.65 17.31
N MET A 540 3.81 4.43 17.34
CA MET A 540 4.41 3.14 17.67
C MET A 540 5.72 3.36 18.40
N THR A 541 6.01 2.50 19.37
CA THR A 541 7.40 2.24 19.78
C THR A 541 7.89 1.04 19.01
N LEU A 542 9.06 1.12 18.40
CA LEU A 542 9.63 0.05 17.58
C LEU A 542 11.04 -0.27 18.06
N TRP A 543 11.48 -1.50 17.92
CA TRP A 543 12.90 -1.85 17.96
C TRP A 543 13.44 -1.75 16.55
N LEU A 544 13.95 -0.57 16.17
CA LEU A 544 14.48 -0.35 14.83
C LEU A 544 15.92 -0.81 14.73
N LYS A 545 16.79 -0.37 15.66
CA LYS A 545 18.08 -1.03 15.88
C LYS A 545 17.91 -2.41 16.52
N ILE A 546 18.72 -3.37 16.09
CA ILE A 546 18.76 -4.73 16.62
C ILE A 546 19.57 -4.74 17.93
N PRO A 547 18.99 -5.02 19.12
CA PRO A 547 19.75 -5.10 20.36
C PRO A 547 20.81 -6.20 20.30
N GLY A 548 22.06 -5.83 20.54
CA GLY A 548 23.22 -6.73 20.47
C GLY A 548 24.04 -6.57 19.18
N ASP A 549 23.51 -5.94 18.14
CA ASP A 549 24.31 -5.54 16.99
C ASP A 549 25.16 -4.33 17.35
N SER A 550 26.46 -4.42 17.08
CA SER A 550 27.42 -3.35 17.34
C SER A 550 27.11 -2.09 16.53
N ASP A 551 27.43 -0.93 17.08
CA ASP A 551 27.42 0.37 16.38
C ASP A 551 28.72 0.63 15.61
N GLY A 552 29.76 -0.16 15.85
CA GLY A 552 31.10 0.00 15.31
C GLY A 552 32.18 -0.48 16.29
N PRO A 553 33.46 -0.49 15.90
CA PRO A 553 34.57 -0.90 16.76
C PRO A 553 34.87 0.16 17.84
N CYS A 554 33.99 0.27 18.83
CA CYS A 554 33.99 1.35 19.83
C CYS A 554 33.33 0.93 21.16
N GLY A 555 33.39 1.82 22.16
CA GLY A 555 32.71 1.67 23.44
C GLY A 555 33.07 0.37 24.14
N THR A 556 32.07 -0.38 24.61
CA THR A 556 32.28 -1.69 25.25
C THR A 556 32.61 -2.83 24.27
N ALA A 557 32.68 -2.55 22.97
CA ALA A 557 32.99 -3.52 21.92
C ALA A 557 33.98 -2.98 20.88
N PRO A 558 35.22 -2.63 21.29
CA PRO A 558 36.21 -1.96 20.41
C PRO A 558 36.67 -2.80 19.21
N GLY A 559 36.37 -4.11 19.17
CA GLY A 559 36.76 -5.02 18.09
C GLY A 559 35.60 -5.54 17.25
N VAL A 560 34.36 -5.07 17.45
CA VAL A 560 33.18 -5.63 16.77
C VAL A 560 32.68 -4.65 15.69
N PRO A 561 32.72 -5.02 14.40
CA PRO A 561 32.24 -4.16 13.31
C PRO A 561 30.76 -3.79 13.46
N ALA A 562 30.38 -2.65 12.89
CA ALA A 562 28.98 -2.20 12.88
C ALA A 562 28.07 -3.27 12.25
N GLY A 563 26.88 -3.47 12.82
CA GLY A 563 25.90 -4.46 12.36
C GLY A 563 26.24 -5.92 12.68
N THR A 564 27.40 -6.20 13.31
CA THR A 564 27.73 -7.56 13.76
C THR A 564 27.12 -7.83 15.13
N PHE A 565 26.40 -8.94 15.27
CA PHE A 565 25.83 -9.35 16.55
C PHE A 565 26.89 -9.81 17.54
N SER A 566 26.83 -9.24 18.75
CA SER A 566 27.65 -9.62 19.88
C SER A 566 26.75 -10.11 21.03
N PRO A 567 26.87 -11.38 21.45
CA PRO A 567 26.11 -11.87 22.60
C PRO A 567 26.52 -11.16 23.90
N ALA A 568 27.72 -10.57 23.98
CA ALA A 568 28.12 -9.74 25.12
C ALA A 568 27.35 -8.41 25.14
N LEU A 569 27.23 -7.72 24.00
CA LEU A 569 26.43 -6.49 23.91
C LEU A 569 24.95 -6.77 24.20
N ALA A 570 24.42 -7.88 23.69
CA ALA A 570 23.05 -8.30 24.00
C ALA A 570 22.85 -8.51 25.51
N MET A 571 23.76 -9.23 26.18
CA MET A 571 23.68 -9.43 27.63
C MET A 571 23.84 -8.13 28.43
N ASN A 572 24.70 -7.22 27.99
CA ASN A 572 24.84 -5.90 28.63
C ASN A 572 23.52 -5.13 28.56
N LEU A 573 22.86 -5.09 27.39
CA LEU A 573 21.55 -4.46 27.22
C LEU A 573 20.43 -5.16 28.01
N ILE A 574 20.47 -6.48 28.17
CA ILE A 574 19.49 -7.21 28.98
C ILE A 574 19.65 -6.84 30.47
N ASN A 575 20.90 -6.76 30.94
CA ASN A 575 21.22 -6.56 32.35
C ASN A 575 21.28 -5.08 32.76
N GLY A 576 21.45 -4.16 31.80
CA GLY A 576 21.62 -2.73 32.09
C GLY A 576 23.03 -2.36 32.57
N VAL A 577 24.08 -3.05 32.09
CA VAL A 577 25.47 -2.91 32.57
C VAL A 577 26.43 -2.35 31.53
#